data_AF-A0A979GSH2-F1
#
_entry.id   AF-A0A979GSH2-F1
#
_cell.length_a   1.000
_cell.length_b   1.000
_cell.length_c   1.000
_cell.angle_alpha   90.00
_cell.angle_beta   90.00
_cell.angle_gamma   90.00
#
_symmetry.space_group_name_H-M   'P 1'
#
loop_
_entity.id
_entity.type
_entity.pdbx_description
1 polymer ?
#
loop_
_entity_poly.entity_id
_entity_poly.type
_entity_poly.pdbx_seq_one_letter_code
_entity_poly.pdbx_strand_id
1 'polypeptide(L)'
;MVSEYPEYAEIVQHGYKHVSYHRTGQQKKFEFGFSRSLAEEYNDILSGNLILRKYFGDYLTMAFTAPWEAQSQTTLQALKLVGINILLASPMSLSLLGYSPEVRTILFDIDTSRKIDGFRLQRPPQDIINDINKSTKDLIGIVLHAKELESVDLFYDLASRLKQLEKNGFSFALIKNLFY
;
A
#
# COMPACT_ATOMS: atom_id res chain seq x y z
N MET A 1 -13.77 0.54 -15.20
CA MET A 1 -13.76 0.21 -13.76
C MET A 1 -13.60 1.45 -12.88
N VAL A 2 -12.41 2.01 -12.62
CA VAL A 2 -12.29 3.18 -11.70
C VAL A 2 -13.03 4.42 -12.21
N SER A 3 -13.07 4.63 -13.53
CA SER A 3 -13.87 5.69 -14.15
C SER A 3 -15.39 5.47 -14.08
N GLU A 4 -15.83 4.22 -13.92
CA GLU A 4 -17.25 3.85 -13.84
C GLU A 4 -17.75 3.83 -12.40
N TYR A 5 -16.84 3.66 -11.43
CA TYR A 5 -17.11 3.46 -10.00
C TYR A 5 -16.08 4.20 -9.11
N PRO A 6 -15.94 5.53 -9.26
CA PRO A 6 -14.87 6.32 -8.60
C PRO A 6 -15.01 6.50 -7.09
N GLU A 7 -16.14 6.10 -6.53
CA GLU A 7 -16.44 6.04 -5.10
C GLU A 7 -15.97 4.73 -4.45
N TYR A 8 -15.69 3.69 -5.23
CA TYR A 8 -15.32 2.36 -4.75
C TYR A 8 -13.84 2.01 -4.93
N ALA A 9 -13.11 2.77 -5.76
CA ALA A 9 -11.70 2.54 -6.00
C ALA A 9 -10.95 3.84 -6.27
N GLU A 10 -9.65 3.82 -5.99
CA GLU A 10 -8.73 4.91 -6.32
C GLU A 10 -7.40 4.32 -6.79
N ILE A 11 -6.61 5.14 -7.49
CA ILE A 11 -5.28 4.75 -7.96
C ILE A 11 -4.24 5.36 -7.03
N VAL A 12 -3.33 4.54 -6.54
CA VAL A 12 -2.15 4.95 -5.76
C VAL A 12 -0.88 4.50 -6.47
N GLN A 13 0.23 5.20 -6.21
CA GLN A 13 1.49 4.86 -6.83
C GLN A 13 2.18 3.71 -6.09
N HIS A 14 2.52 2.63 -6.82
CA HIS A 14 3.32 1.52 -6.32
C HIS A 14 4.71 1.46 -6.97
N GLY A 15 5.55 2.46 -6.67
CA GLY A 15 6.86 2.61 -7.28
C GLY A 15 6.84 3.16 -8.71
N TYR A 16 7.80 2.74 -9.53
CA TYR A 16 7.87 3.13 -10.95
C TYR A 16 8.03 1.93 -11.89
N LYS A 17 9.18 1.23 -11.81
CA LYS A 17 9.47 0.07 -12.68
C LYS A 17 9.36 -1.24 -11.93
N HIS A 18 9.27 -1.20 -10.61
CA HIS A 18 9.27 -2.39 -9.76
C HIS A 18 10.54 -3.24 -9.98
N VAL A 19 11.66 -2.57 -10.29
CA VAL A 19 12.99 -3.17 -10.45
C VAL A 19 13.70 -3.18 -9.11
N SER A 20 14.40 -4.27 -8.82
CA SER A 20 15.16 -4.33 -7.59
C SER A 20 16.59 -3.80 -7.78
N TYR A 21 17.00 -2.91 -6.89
CA TYR A 21 18.34 -2.34 -6.79
C TYR A 21 19.15 -2.91 -5.61
N HIS A 22 18.73 -4.04 -5.06
CA HIS A 22 19.50 -4.74 -4.03
C HIS A 22 20.85 -5.21 -4.58
N ARG A 23 21.89 -5.10 -3.76
CA ARG A 23 23.23 -5.57 -4.09
C ARG A 23 23.32 -7.09 -3.94
N THR A 24 24.19 -7.72 -4.73
CA THR A 24 24.51 -9.15 -4.58
C THR A 24 24.90 -9.45 -3.13
N GLY A 25 24.24 -10.44 -2.53
CA GLY A 25 24.41 -10.81 -1.12
C GLY A 25 23.36 -10.21 -0.17
N GLN A 26 22.55 -9.25 -0.61
CA GLN A 26 21.40 -8.78 0.16
C GLN A 26 20.19 -9.71 -0.06
N GLN A 27 19.52 -10.09 1.03
CA GLN A 27 18.39 -11.03 0.98
C GLN A 27 17.05 -10.37 0.63
N LYS A 28 16.92 -9.05 0.83
CA LYS A 28 15.66 -8.31 0.62
C LYS A 28 15.72 -7.48 -0.65
N LYS A 29 14.76 -7.71 -1.55
CA LYS A 29 14.52 -6.87 -2.73
C LYS A 29 14.02 -5.50 -2.30
N PHE A 30 14.48 -4.47 -2.99
CA PHE A 30 13.95 -3.11 -2.85
C PHE A 30 14.09 -2.34 -4.16
N GLU A 31 13.13 -1.48 -4.47
CA GLU A 31 13.24 -0.43 -5.52
C GLU A 31 13.69 0.90 -4.89
N PHE A 32 13.21 1.18 -3.67
CA PHE A 32 13.50 2.37 -2.88
C PHE A 32 14.21 1.99 -1.58
N GLY A 33 14.96 2.91 -0.98
CA GLY A 33 15.59 2.71 0.31
C GLY A 33 17.12 2.77 0.30
N PHE A 34 17.73 2.08 1.25
CA PHE A 34 19.03 2.40 1.88
C PHE A 34 20.25 2.58 0.96
N SER A 35 20.22 2.11 -0.28
CA SER A 35 21.34 2.28 -1.20
C SER A 35 21.05 3.18 -2.41
N ARG A 36 19.87 3.81 -2.44
CA ARG A 36 19.46 4.74 -3.48
C ARG A 36 19.68 6.17 -3.00
N SER A 37 20.13 7.04 -3.90
CA SER A 37 20.26 8.46 -3.65
C SER A 37 18.90 9.15 -3.73
N LEU A 38 18.78 10.31 -3.08
CA LEU A 38 17.58 11.16 -3.17
C LEU A 38 17.20 11.49 -4.61
N ALA A 39 18.18 11.81 -5.46
CA ALA A 39 17.94 12.14 -6.86
C ALA A 39 17.36 10.94 -7.65
N GLU A 40 17.85 9.73 -7.37
CA GLU A 40 17.32 8.51 -8.00
C GLU A 40 15.87 8.24 -7.57
N GLU A 41 15.59 8.24 -6.26
CA GLU A 41 14.23 8.00 -5.76
C GLU A 41 13.26 9.10 -6.21
N TYR A 42 13.69 10.36 -6.19
CA TYR A 42 12.90 11.48 -6.69
C TYR A 42 12.52 11.30 -8.17
N ASN A 43 13.49 10.95 -9.03
CA ASN A 43 13.24 10.78 -10.45
C ASN A 43 12.29 9.60 -10.72
N ASP A 44 12.45 8.48 -10.02
CA ASP A 44 11.59 7.32 -10.17
C ASP A 44 10.16 7.64 -9.68
N ILE A 45 10.02 8.24 -8.49
CA ILE A 45 8.72 8.62 -7.94
C ILE A 45 8.03 9.63 -8.86
N LEU A 46 8.72 10.69 -9.29
CA LEU A 46 8.17 11.70 -10.20
C LEU A 46 7.74 11.08 -11.53
N SER A 47 8.58 10.22 -12.13
CA SER A 47 8.28 9.58 -13.41
C SER A 47 7.04 8.70 -13.32
N GLY A 48 6.95 7.87 -12.26
CA GLY A 48 5.76 7.07 -12.00
C GLY A 48 4.51 7.94 -11.79
N ASN A 49 4.63 9.03 -11.02
CA ASN A 49 3.52 9.94 -10.75
C ASN A 49 3.02 10.62 -12.03
N LEU A 50 3.92 11.11 -12.88
CA LEU A 50 3.57 11.76 -14.15
C LEU A 50 2.86 10.79 -15.10
N ILE A 51 3.30 9.52 -15.15
CA ILE A 51 2.63 8.49 -15.94
C ILE A 51 1.23 8.24 -15.40
N LEU A 52 1.08 8.01 -14.10
CA LEU A 52 -0.21 7.75 -13.49
C LEU A 52 -1.16 8.96 -13.67
N ARG A 53 -0.67 10.18 -13.48
CA ARG A 53 -1.46 11.41 -13.67
C ARG A 53 -1.93 11.56 -15.12
N LYS A 54 -1.07 11.22 -16.09
CA LYS A 54 -1.43 11.24 -17.52
C LYS A 54 -2.60 10.30 -17.84
N TYR A 55 -2.65 9.12 -17.23
CA TYR A 55 -3.65 8.10 -17.55
C TYR A 55 -4.90 8.13 -16.65
N PHE A 56 -4.75 8.55 -15.40
CA PHE A 56 -5.80 8.45 -14.38
C PHE A 56 -6.30 9.80 -13.89
N GLY A 57 -5.62 10.91 -14.18
CA GLY A 57 -6.09 12.26 -13.85
C GLY A 57 -6.53 12.38 -12.40
N ASP A 58 -7.80 12.74 -12.20
CA ASP A 58 -8.41 12.96 -10.89
C ASP A 58 -8.65 11.68 -10.07
N TYR A 59 -8.49 10.50 -10.66
CA TYR A 59 -8.56 9.22 -9.95
C TYR A 59 -7.24 8.85 -9.25
N LEU A 60 -6.17 9.61 -9.51
CA LEU A 60 -4.89 9.44 -8.82
C LEU A 60 -4.92 10.12 -7.46
N THR A 61 -4.87 9.32 -6.40
CA THR A 61 -4.65 9.81 -5.04
C THR A 61 -3.16 10.07 -4.84
N MET A 62 -2.81 11.18 -4.18
CA MET A 62 -1.44 11.55 -3.84
C MET A 62 -0.91 10.70 -2.67
N ALA A 63 -0.94 9.38 -2.86
CA ALA A 63 -0.48 8.35 -1.95
C ALA A 63 0.52 7.41 -2.63
N PHE A 64 1.47 6.90 -1.85
CA PHE A 64 2.53 6.03 -2.34
C PHE A 64 2.72 4.81 -1.45
N THR A 65 2.97 3.66 -2.06
CA THR A 65 3.47 2.45 -1.40
C THR A 65 4.70 1.94 -2.13
N ALA A 66 5.79 1.68 -1.40
CA ALA A 66 7.00 1.17 -2.02
C ALA A 66 6.87 -0.33 -2.38
N PRO A 67 7.33 -0.76 -3.56
CA PRO A 67 7.55 -2.17 -3.86
C PRO A 67 8.37 -2.88 -2.80
N TRP A 68 7.92 -4.09 -2.43
CA TRP A 68 8.49 -4.90 -1.35
C TRP A 68 8.55 -4.21 0.03
N GLU A 69 7.73 -3.16 0.22
CA GLU A 69 7.65 -2.37 1.46
C GLU A 69 9.01 -1.82 1.90
N ALA A 70 9.91 -1.62 0.94
CA ALA A 70 11.25 -1.13 1.19
C ALA A 70 11.30 0.37 0.96
N GLN A 71 11.50 1.10 2.04
CA GLN A 71 11.44 2.55 2.08
C GLN A 71 12.35 3.06 3.20
N SER A 72 12.80 4.30 3.06
CA SER A 72 13.72 4.94 3.99
C SER A 72 13.39 6.42 4.17
N GLN A 73 14.19 7.12 4.98
CA GLN A 73 14.09 8.57 5.09
C GLN A 73 14.32 9.28 3.74
N THR A 74 15.16 8.72 2.86
CA THR A 74 15.34 9.21 1.49
C THR A 74 14.03 9.18 0.71
N THR A 75 13.24 8.12 0.89
CA THR A 75 11.93 7.96 0.25
C THR A 75 10.97 9.04 0.72
N LEU A 76 10.90 9.31 2.03
CA LEU A 76 10.08 10.40 2.57
C LEU A 76 10.46 11.77 1.99
N GLN A 77 11.77 12.06 1.89
CA GLN A 77 12.25 13.31 1.30
C GLN A 77 11.86 13.42 -0.18
N ALA A 78 12.00 12.33 -0.94
CA ALA A 78 11.61 12.30 -2.33
C ALA A 78 10.09 12.52 -2.52
N LEU A 79 9.26 11.86 -1.70
CA LEU A 79 7.80 12.04 -1.72
C LEU A 79 7.41 13.50 -1.47
N LYS A 80 8.03 14.15 -0.47
CA LYS A 80 7.83 15.58 -0.19
C LYS A 80 8.16 16.45 -1.40
N LEU A 81 9.29 16.20 -2.06
CA LEU A 81 9.69 16.97 -3.24
C LEU A 81 8.74 16.81 -4.43
N VAL A 82 8.16 15.61 -4.60
CA VAL A 82 7.15 15.35 -5.66
C VAL A 82 5.77 15.91 -5.28
N GLY A 83 5.52 16.20 -4.00
CA GLY A 83 4.22 16.64 -3.50
C GLY A 83 3.26 15.50 -3.16
N ILE A 84 3.77 14.28 -2.97
CA ILE A 84 3.01 13.15 -2.43
C ILE A 84 3.01 13.26 -0.90
N ASN A 85 1.82 13.30 -0.30
CA ASN A 85 1.64 13.62 1.12
C ASN A 85 1.12 12.43 1.95
N ILE A 86 0.90 11.27 1.34
CA ILE A 86 0.50 10.05 2.02
C ILE A 86 1.48 8.91 1.67
N LEU A 87 1.99 8.24 2.70
CA LEU A 87 2.75 7.01 2.59
C LEU A 87 1.95 5.85 3.17
N LEU A 88 1.79 4.78 2.41
CA LEU A 88 1.22 3.53 2.87
C LEU A 88 2.37 2.59 3.26
N ALA A 89 2.35 2.10 4.49
CA ALA A 89 3.49 1.39 5.08
C ALA A 89 3.06 0.21 5.95
N SER A 90 3.90 -0.83 6.06
CA SER A 90 3.72 -1.82 7.12
C SER A 90 4.29 -1.28 8.44
N PRO A 91 3.80 -1.76 9.60
CA PRO A 91 4.41 -1.47 10.90
C PRO A 91 5.92 -1.74 10.92
N MET A 92 6.37 -2.79 10.22
CA MET A 92 7.79 -3.13 10.10
C MET A 92 8.58 -2.02 9.39
N SER A 93 8.09 -1.52 8.26
CA SER A 93 8.74 -0.46 7.51
C SER A 93 8.75 0.89 8.26
N LEU A 94 7.76 1.14 9.12
CA LEU A 94 7.68 2.38 9.92
C LEU A 94 8.89 2.57 10.84
N SER A 95 9.42 1.49 11.43
CA SER A 95 10.59 1.56 12.30
C SER A 95 11.85 2.14 11.61
N LEU A 96 11.89 2.07 10.28
CA LEU A 96 12.99 2.53 9.45
C LEU A 96 12.72 3.90 8.82
N LEU A 97 11.47 4.37 8.94
CA LEU A 97 10.99 5.65 8.48
C LEU A 97 11.14 6.63 9.65
N GLY A 98 11.96 7.65 9.48
CA GLY A 98 11.92 8.80 10.38
C GLY A 98 10.53 9.45 10.36
N TYR A 99 10.31 10.41 11.25
CA TYR A 99 9.08 11.21 11.25
C TYR A 99 9.16 12.34 10.21
N SER A 100 8.07 12.55 9.46
CA SER A 100 7.85 13.76 8.65
C SER A 100 6.43 14.28 8.90
N PRO A 101 6.24 15.56 9.25
CA PRO A 101 4.92 16.15 9.40
C PRO A 101 4.21 16.40 8.05
N GLU A 102 4.95 16.47 6.94
CA GLU A 102 4.39 16.74 5.62
C GLU A 102 3.88 15.49 4.91
N VAL A 103 4.41 14.31 5.27
CA VAL A 103 4.00 13.02 4.71
C VAL A 103 3.34 12.19 5.81
N ARG A 104 2.02 12.05 5.74
CA ARG A 104 1.25 11.22 6.67
C ARG A 104 1.44 9.75 6.33
N THR A 105 1.69 8.93 7.33
CA THR A 105 1.76 7.48 7.14
C THR A 105 0.43 6.83 7.52
N ILE A 106 -0.17 6.08 6.58
CA ILE A 106 -1.23 5.10 6.88
C ILE A 106 -0.58 3.72 6.96
N LEU A 107 -0.91 2.99 8.02
CA LEU A 107 -0.43 1.63 8.17
C LEU A 107 -1.40 0.66 7.49
N PHE A 108 -0.86 -0.31 6.76
CA PHE A 108 -1.56 -1.56 6.51
C PHE A 108 -1.20 -2.55 7.63
N ASP A 109 -2.14 -2.69 8.55
CA ASP A 109 -2.01 -3.45 9.79
C ASP A 109 -2.12 -4.96 9.57
N ILE A 110 -2.93 -5.35 8.57
CA ILE A 110 -3.30 -6.74 8.34
C ILE A 110 -2.96 -7.12 6.89
N ASP A 111 -2.03 -8.05 6.73
CA ASP A 111 -1.80 -8.79 5.49
C ASP A 111 -2.79 -9.96 5.43
N THR A 112 -3.55 -10.07 4.33
CA THR A 112 -4.49 -11.18 4.09
C THR A 112 -3.77 -12.45 3.61
N SER A 113 -2.47 -12.36 3.38
CA SER A 113 -1.58 -13.46 3.06
C SER A 113 -0.51 -13.65 4.14
N ARG A 114 0.15 -14.80 4.12
CA ARG A 114 1.33 -15.07 4.94
C ARG A 114 2.31 -15.94 4.18
N LYS A 115 3.60 -15.79 4.48
CA LYS A 115 4.64 -16.62 3.91
C LYS A 115 4.88 -17.84 4.81
N ILE A 116 4.65 -19.04 4.30
CA ILE A 116 4.93 -20.33 4.96
C ILE A 116 5.87 -21.10 4.04
N ASP A 117 7.03 -21.53 4.55
CA ASP A 117 8.02 -22.32 3.82
C ASP A 117 8.40 -21.76 2.44
N GLY A 118 8.47 -20.42 2.33
CA GLY A 118 8.78 -19.75 1.07
C GLY A 118 7.55 -19.45 0.19
N PHE A 119 6.42 -20.08 0.44
CA PHE A 119 5.18 -19.90 -0.31
C PHE A 119 4.28 -18.85 0.32
N ARG A 120 3.68 -17.99 -0.50
CA ARG A 120 2.64 -17.06 -0.04
C ARG A 120 1.30 -17.78 -0.09
N LEU A 121 0.71 -17.96 1.08
CA LEU A 121 -0.58 -18.60 1.29
C LEU A 121 -1.58 -17.56 1.81
N GLN A 122 -2.83 -17.64 1.35
CA GLN A 122 -3.89 -16.82 1.89
C GLN A 122 -4.19 -17.24 3.33
N ARG A 123 -4.56 -16.27 4.15
CA ARG A 123 -4.98 -16.51 5.52
C ARG A 123 -6.46 -16.89 5.56
N PRO A 124 -6.86 -17.78 6.48
CA PRO A 124 -8.26 -18.05 6.74
C PRO A 124 -9.03 -16.76 7.08
N PRO A 125 -10.27 -16.59 6.59
CA PRO A 125 -11.06 -15.40 6.87
C PRO A 125 -11.23 -15.11 8.36
N GLN A 126 -11.43 -16.16 9.16
CA GLN A 126 -11.60 -16.02 10.60
C GLN A 126 -10.36 -15.42 11.29
N ASP A 127 -9.15 -15.71 10.79
CA ASP A 127 -7.91 -15.14 11.34
C ASP A 127 -7.87 -13.62 11.10
N ILE A 128 -8.29 -13.16 9.92
CA ILE A 128 -8.36 -11.73 9.57
C ILE A 128 -9.41 -11.02 10.44
N ILE A 129 -10.60 -11.61 10.58
CA ILE A 129 -11.68 -11.06 11.43
C ILE A 129 -11.23 -10.97 12.89
N ASN A 130 -10.55 -12.01 13.38
CA ASN A 130 -10.01 -12.01 14.74
C ASN A 130 -8.98 -10.90 14.96
N ASP A 131 -8.12 -10.62 13.97
CA ASP A 131 -7.15 -9.51 14.05
C ASP A 131 -7.83 -8.15 14.03
N ILE A 132 -8.86 -7.97 13.17
CA ILE A 132 -9.67 -6.75 13.13
C ILE A 132 -10.33 -6.51 14.49
N ASN A 133 -10.97 -7.52 15.07
CA ASN A 133 -11.66 -7.40 16.36
C ASN A 133 -10.70 -7.18 17.55
N LYS A 134 -9.43 -7.56 17.42
CA LYS A 134 -8.40 -7.28 18.42
C LYS A 134 -7.82 -5.87 18.29
N SER A 135 -7.96 -5.23 17.13
CA SER A 135 -7.46 -3.90 16.91
C SER A 135 -8.22 -2.90 17.77
N THR A 136 -7.47 -2.01 18.43
CA THR A 136 -8.02 -0.87 19.16
C THR A 136 -7.97 0.42 18.33
N LYS A 137 -7.62 0.32 17.04
CA LYS A 137 -7.48 1.47 16.14
C LYS A 137 -8.81 1.80 15.46
N ASP A 138 -9.07 3.10 15.31
CA ASP A 138 -10.21 3.60 14.55
C ASP A 138 -10.06 3.39 13.04
N LEU A 139 -8.81 3.30 12.56
CA LEU A 139 -8.46 3.00 11.18
C LEU A 139 -7.60 1.74 11.14
N ILE A 140 -8.03 0.77 10.33
CA ILE A 140 -7.33 -0.50 10.12
C ILE A 140 -7.03 -0.61 8.63
N GLY A 141 -5.75 -0.63 8.26
CA GLY A 141 -5.37 -0.89 6.88
C GLY A 141 -5.29 -2.40 6.61
N ILE A 142 -5.91 -2.85 5.54
CA ILE A 142 -5.85 -4.25 5.09
C ILE A 142 -5.20 -4.26 3.71
N VAL A 143 -4.15 -5.06 3.54
CA VAL A 143 -3.49 -5.23 2.23
C VAL A 143 -3.93 -6.54 1.58
N LEU A 144 -4.35 -6.44 0.33
CA LEU A 144 -4.67 -7.55 -0.56
C LEU A 144 -3.58 -7.68 -1.63
N HIS A 145 -3.30 -8.90 -2.07
CA HIS A 145 -2.42 -9.13 -3.22
C HIS A 145 -3.21 -9.50 -4.47
N ALA A 146 -2.73 -9.11 -5.65
CA ALA A 146 -3.43 -9.33 -6.92
C ALA A 146 -3.83 -10.80 -7.17
N LYS A 147 -3.05 -11.76 -6.67
CA LYS A 147 -3.36 -13.20 -6.72
C LYS A 147 -4.69 -13.56 -6.04
N GLU A 148 -5.13 -12.77 -5.08
CA GLU A 148 -6.43 -12.92 -4.40
C GLU A 148 -7.60 -12.52 -5.29
N LEU A 149 -7.35 -11.82 -6.40
CA LEU A 149 -8.36 -11.38 -7.35
C LEU A 149 -8.32 -12.16 -8.68
N GLU A 150 -7.39 -13.13 -8.82
CA GLU A 150 -7.21 -13.91 -10.06
C GLU A 150 -8.29 -14.98 -10.27
N SER A 151 -8.99 -15.39 -9.21
CA SER A 151 -10.10 -16.36 -9.30
C SER A 151 -11.43 -15.70 -8.96
N VAL A 152 -12.45 -16.03 -9.74
CA VAL A 152 -13.84 -15.61 -9.49
C VAL A 152 -14.30 -16.06 -8.10
N ASP A 153 -13.91 -17.27 -7.66
CA ASP A 153 -14.27 -17.78 -6.33
C ASP A 153 -13.64 -16.93 -5.22
N LEU A 154 -12.36 -16.56 -5.39
CA LEU A 154 -11.66 -15.70 -4.43
C LEU A 154 -12.24 -14.29 -4.40
N PHE A 155 -12.67 -13.77 -5.55
CA PHE A 155 -13.34 -12.48 -5.63
C PHE A 155 -14.70 -12.48 -4.89
N TYR A 156 -15.53 -13.51 -5.09
CA TYR A 156 -16.80 -13.62 -4.36
C TYR A 156 -16.61 -13.83 -2.86
N ASP A 157 -15.58 -14.60 -2.48
CA ASP A 157 -15.20 -14.77 -1.09
C ASP A 157 -14.78 -13.42 -0.46
N LEU A 158 -13.94 -12.63 -1.13
CA LEU A 158 -13.62 -11.26 -0.71
C LEU A 158 -14.88 -10.40 -0.54
N ALA A 159 -15.79 -10.39 -1.52
CA ALA A 159 -17.03 -9.62 -1.44
C ALA A 159 -17.92 -10.06 -0.27
N SER A 160 -18.01 -11.36 0.02
CA SER A 160 -18.74 -11.90 1.17
C SER A 160 -18.13 -11.40 2.50
N ARG A 161 -16.80 -11.41 2.60
CA ARG A 161 -16.06 -10.93 3.78
C ARG A 161 -16.28 -9.44 4.02
N LEU A 162 -16.21 -8.61 2.97
CA LEU A 162 -16.47 -7.16 3.08
C LEU A 162 -17.88 -6.91 3.63
N LYS A 163 -18.90 -7.61 3.10
CA LYS A 163 -20.28 -7.52 3.63
C LYS A 163 -20.41 -7.96 5.08
N GLN A 164 -19.64 -8.96 5.50
CA GLN A 164 -19.64 -9.39 6.90
C GLN A 164 -19.04 -8.32 7.82
N LEU A 165 -17.97 -7.65 7.39
CA LEU A 165 -17.39 -6.53 8.13
C LEU A 165 -18.37 -5.35 8.24
N GLU A 166 -19.08 -4.99 7.16
CA GLU A 166 -20.12 -3.96 7.21
C GLU A 166 -21.22 -4.29 8.22
N LYS A 167 -21.69 -5.54 8.24
CA LYS A 167 -22.69 -6.01 9.22
C LYS A 167 -22.21 -5.93 10.67
N ASN A 168 -20.90 -5.98 10.90
CA ASN A 168 -20.29 -5.83 12.21
C ASN A 168 -19.94 -4.36 12.55
N GLY A 169 -20.43 -3.40 11.77
CA GLY A 169 -20.28 -1.97 12.04
C GLY A 169 -19.03 -1.33 11.47
N PHE A 170 -18.24 -2.04 10.66
CA PHE A 170 -17.12 -1.44 9.95
C PHE A 170 -17.59 -0.68 8.71
N SER A 171 -16.88 0.39 8.36
CA SER A 171 -17.07 1.12 7.10
C SER A 171 -15.77 1.14 6.32
N PHE A 172 -15.87 1.18 4.99
CA PHE A 172 -14.73 1.27 4.09
C PHE A 172 -14.63 2.68 3.54
N ALA A 173 -13.41 3.20 3.46
CA ALA A 173 -13.15 4.53 2.95
C ALA A 173 -11.99 4.47 1.95
N LEU A 174 -12.07 5.30 0.92
CA LEU A 174 -10.94 5.62 0.07
C LEU A 174 -9.94 6.48 0.87
N ILE A 175 -8.65 6.31 0.62
CA ILE A 175 -7.55 7.06 1.25
C ILE A 175 -7.78 8.56 1.07
N LYS A 176 -8.22 8.99 -0.12
CA LYS A 176 -8.54 10.40 -0.38
C LYS A 176 -9.64 10.98 0.53
N ASN A 177 -10.45 10.16 1.19
CA ASN A 177 -11.52 10.60 2.08
C ASN A 177 -11.12 10.56 3.58
N LEU A 178 -9.93 10.06 3.92
CA LEU A 178 -9.50 9.92 5.32
C LEU A 178 -8.99 11.22 5.94
N PHE A 179 -8.70 12.24 5.12
CA PHE A 179 -7.97 13.44 5.56
C PHE A 179 -8.61 14.77 5.15
N TYR A 180 -9.87 14.75 4.68
CA TYR A 180 -10.65 15.93 4.31
C TYR A 180 -12.01 15.92 4.98
#